data_AF-A0A954MHS3-F1
#
_entry.id   AF-A0A954MHS3-F1
#
_cell.length_a   1.000
_cell.length_b   1.000
_cell.length_c   1.000
_cell.angle_alpha   90.00
_cell.angle_beta   90.00
_cell.angle_gamma   90.00
#
_symmetry.space_group_name_H-M   'P 1'
#
loop_
_entity.id
_entity.type
_entity.pdbx_description
1 polymer ?
#
loop_
_entity_poly.entity_id
_entity_poly.type
_entity_poly.pdbx_seq_one_letter_code
_entity_poly.pdbx_strand_id
1 'polypeptide(L)'
;MTRKSWIDPDTNEVLIDDYARKLESFARAFADGVITDSEISDQEARLLEAMKEAEAVLDDDAHAKVTRLLCELNAYDIMQYTYEMQQMRAVKFRG
;
A
#
# COMPACT_ATOMS: atom_id res chain seq x y z
N MET A 1 4.22 6.88 -20.91
CA MET A 1 5.18 6.82 -19.77
C MET A 1 5.81 5.45 -19.74
N THR A 2 7.07 5.34 -19.33
CA THR A 2 7.75 4.05 -19.11
C THR A 2 7.10 3.32 -17.92
N ARG A 3 6.84 2.02 -18.07
CA ARG A 3 6.28 1.18 -16.99
C ARG A 3 7.25 1.14 -15.82
N LYS A 4 6.79 1.52 -14.62
CA LYS A 4 7.55 1.32 -13.37
C LYS A 4 7.46 -0.16 -12.96
N SER A 5 8.58 -0.76 -12.61
CA SER A 5 8.60 -2.12 -12.05
C SER A 5 7.96 -2.12 -10.66
N TRP A 6 7.28 -3.20 -10.27
CA TRP A 6 6.77 -3.36 -8.90
C TRP A 6 7.79 -4.00 -7.96
N ILE A 7 8.90 -4.49 -8.52
CA ILE A 7 9.95 -5.23 -7.80
C ILE A 7 11.30 -4.59 -8.15
N ASP A 8 12.15 -4.42 -7.14
CA ASP A 8 13.53 -4.00 -7.33
C ASP A 8 14.33 -5.14 -7.99
N PRO A 9 15.01 -4.89 -9.13
CA PRO A 9 15.71 -5.95 -9.87
C PRO A 9 16.94 -6.50 -9.14
N ASP A 10 17.52 -5.75 -8.19
CA ASP A 10 18.75 -6.10 -7.50
C ASP A 10 18.46 -6.75 -6.14
N THR A 11 17.45 -6.27 -5.41
CA THR A 11 17.11 -6.77 -4.07
C THR A 11 15.93 -7.73 -4.03
N ASN A 12 15.14 -7.79 -5.11
CA ASN A 12 13.87 -8.54 -5.18
C ASN A 12 12.85 -8.10 -4.11
N GLU A 13 12.95 -6.86 -3.63
CA GLU A 13 12.03 -6.23 -2.70
C GLU A 13 10.84 -5.58 -3.44
N VAL A 14 9.70 -5.48 -2.77
CA VAL A 14 8.50 -4.84 -3.30
C VAL A 14 8.66 -3.32 -3.23
N LEU A 15 8.51 -2.63 -4.37
CA LEU A 15 8.70 -1.18 -4.49
C LEU A 15 7.41 -0.36 -4.31
N ILE A 16 6.28 -1.02 -4.07
CA ILE A 16 4.97 -0.35 -3.99
C ILE A 16 4.91 0.65 -2.83
N ASP A 17 5.48 0.30 -1.68
CA ASP A 17 5.56 1.19 -0.51
C ASP A 17 6.37 2.46 -0.80
N ASP A 18 7.47 2.32 -1.53
CA ASP A 18 8.28 3.46 -1.96
C ASP A 18 7.53 4.38 -2.91
N TYR A 19 6.63 3.82 -3.72
CA TYR A 19 5.75 4.61 -4.59
C TYR A 19 4.63 5.28 -3.80
N ALA A 20 4.03 4.58 -2.83
CA ALA A 20 3.02 5.13 -1.95
C ALA A 20 3.55 6.32 -1.13
N ARG A 21 4.77 6.20 -0.58
CA ARG A 21 5.45 7.29 0.16
C ARG A 21 5.73 8.53 -0.68
N LYS A 22 5.77 8.39 -2.01
CA LYS A 22 5.96 9.50 -2.96
C LYS A 22 4.64 10.17 -3.37
N LEU A 23 3.50 9.62 -2.97
CA LEU A 23 2.21 10.28 -3.17
C LEU A 23 2.15 11.51 -2.28
N GLU A 24 1.86 12.67 -2.86
CA GLU A 24 1.72 13.92 -2.11
C GLU A 24 0.64 13.80 -1.03
N SER A 25 -0.47 13.12 -1.34
CA SER A 25 -1.54 12.85 -0.37
C SER A 25 -1.06 12.04 0.83
N PHE A 26 -0.16 11.07 0.61
CA PHE A 26 0.42 10.28 1.68
C PHE A 26 1.36 11.14 2.54
N ALA A 27 2.30 11.85 1.90
CA ALA A 27 3.24 12.72 2.62
C ALA A 27 2.51 13.78 3.47
N ARG A 28 1.41 14.33 2.95
CA ARG A 28 0.58 15.31 3.65
C ARG A 28 -0.16 14.72 4.86
N ALA A 29 -0.77 13.54 4.72
CA ALA A 29 -1.53 12.89 5.79
C ALA A 29 -0.67 12.50 7.00
N PHE A 30 0.64 12.40 6.83
CA PHE A 30 1.59 12.11 7.90
C PHE A 30 2.33 13.35 8.43
N ALA A 31 2.09 14.55 7.85
CA ALA A 31 2.91 15.74 8.13
C ALA A 31 2.79 16.25 9.57
N ASP A 32 1.60 16.12 10.18
CA ASP A 32 1.32 16.54 11.56
C ASP A 32 1.24 15.36 12.55
N GLY A 33 1.44 14.13 12.05
CA GLY A 33 1.40 12.90 12.83
C GLY A 33 0.00 12.42 13.21
N VAL A 34 -1.07 13.03 12.68
CA VAL A 34 -2.47 12.63 12.96
C VAL A 34 -3.26 12.51 11.67
N ILE A 35 -3.62 11.29 11.29
CA ILE A 35 -4.54 11.07 10.16
C ILE A 35 -5.97 11.35 10.63
N THR A 36 -6.62 12.28 9.95
CA THR A 36 -8.01 12.67 10.20
C THR A 36 -9.02 11.79 9.46
N ASP A 37 -10.28 11.82 9.90
CA ASP A 37 -11.40 11.14 9.21
C ASP A 37 -11.54 11.58 7.75
N SER A 38 -11.35 12.87 7.47
CA SER A 38 -11.38 13.38 6.09
C SER A 38 -10.25 12.82 5.23
N GLU A 39 -9.04 12.71 5.78
CA GLU A 39 -7.88 12.26 5.00
C GLU A 39 -7.97 10.78 4.64
N ILE A 40 -8.50 9.95 5.55
CA ILE A 40 -8.72 8.53 5.24
C ILE A 40 -9.88 8.34 4.26
N SER A 41 -10.97 9.09 4.39
CA SER A 41 -12.06 9.07 3.40
C SER A 41 -11.61 9.54 2.01
N ASP A 42 -10.78 10.58 1.94
CA ASP A 42 -10.22 11.05 0.68
C ASP A 42 -9.28 10.01 0.04
N GLN A 43 -8.52 9.26 0.85
CA GLN A 43 -7.69 8.17 0.35
C GLN A 43 -8.51 6.99 -0.16
N GLU A 44 -9.60 6.64 0.52
CA GLU A 44 -10.55 5.62 0.08
C GLU A 44 -11.19 6.02 -1.26
N ALA A 45 -11.60 7.27 -1.43
CA ALA A 45 -12.17 7.77 -2.67
C ALA A 45 -11.18 7.61 -3.85
N ARG A 46 -9.91 7.98 -3.66
CA ARG A 46 -8.85 7.80 -4.66
C ARG A 46 -8.60 6.32 -4.99
N LEU A 47 -8.61 5.45 -3.97
CA LEU A 47 -8.46 4.00 -4.17
C LEU A 47 -9.59 3.44 -5.03
N LEU A 48 -10.84 3.80 -4.73
CA LEU A 48 -12.01 3.36 -5.49
C LEU A 48 -11.98 3.83 -6.95
N GLU A 49 -11.56 5.07 -7.18
CA GLU A 49 -11.36 5.60 -8.54
C GLU A 49 -10.31 4.80 -9.30
N ALA A 50 -9.12 4.61 -8.71
CA ALA A 50 -8.03 3.86 -9.33
C ALA A 50 -8.40 2.39 -9.63
N MET A 51 -9.14 1.74 -8.72
CA MET A 51 -9.63 0.38 -8.95
C MET A 51 -10.57 0.32 -10.14
N LYS A 52 -11.55 1.23 -10.25
CA LYS A 52 -12.49 1.28 -11.39
C LYS A 52 -11.77 1.51 -12.72
N GLU A 53 -10.80 2.43 -12.74
CA GLU A 53 -10.00 2.71 -13.94
C GLU A 53 -9.20 1.48 -14.38
N ALA A 54 -8.59 0.76 -13.43
CA ALA A 54 -7.84 -0.45 -13.72
C ALA A 54 -8.75 -1.60 -14.20
N GLU A 55 -9.84 -1.89 -13.47
CA GLU A 55 -10.78 -2.96 -13.83
C GLU A 55 -11.37 -2.77 -15.23
N ALA A 56 -11.66 -1.53 -15.63
CA ALA A 56 -12.26 -1.22 -16.94
C ALA A 56 -11.39 -1.57 -18.15
N VAL A 57 -10.07 -1.69 -17.97
CA VAL A 57 -9.11 -1.91 -19.07
C VAL A 57 -8.43 -3.28 -19.04
N LEU A 58 -8.66 -4.08 -17.99
CA LEU A 58 -8.11 -5.42 -17.84
C LEU A 58 -9.05 -6.45 -18.47
N ASP A 59 -8.49 -7.41 -19.20
CA ASP A 59 -9.22 -8.63 -19.54
C ASP A 59 -9.34 -9.56 -18.32
N ASP A 60 -10.16 -10.61 -18.41
CA ASP A 60 -10.46 -11.50 -17.29
C ASP A 60 -9.20 -12.14 -16.66
N ASP A 61 -8.21 -12.51 -17.49
CA ASP A 61 -6.97 -13.15 -17.01
C ASP A 61 -6.05 -12.15 -16.32
N ALA A 62 -5.88 -10.96 -16.90
CA ALA A 62 -5.12 -9.88 -16.29
C ALA A 62 -5.80 -9.38 -15.00
N HIS A 63 -7.12 -9.24 -15.02
CA HIS A 63 -7.92 -8.90 -13.85
C HIS A 63 -7.70 -9.90 -12.72
N ALA A 64 -7.83 -11.21 -12.99
CA ALA A 64 -7.62 -12.24 -11.97
C ALA A 64 -6.21 -12.19 -11.34
N LYS A 65 -5.17 -11.91 -12.14
CA LYS A 65 -3.79 -11.75 -11.65
C LYS A 65 -3.64 -10.51 -10.78
N VAL A 66 -4.19 -9.38 -11.20
CA VAL A 66 -4.15 -8.13 -10.43
C VAL A 66 -4.95 -8.25 -9.14
N THR A 67 -6.15 -8.85 -9.17
CA THR A 67 -6.94 -9.12 -7.96
C THR A 67 -6.14 -9.95 -6.96
N ARG A 68 -5.52 -11.05 -7.42
CA ARG A 68 -4.67 -11.86 -6.54
C ARG A 68 -3.53 -11.04 -5.95
N LEU A 69 -2.84 -10.23 -6.76
CA LEU A 69 -1.77 -9.36 -6.28
C LEU A 69 -2.26 -8.39 -5.19
N LEU A 70 -3.39 -7.72 -5.40
CA LEU A 70 -3.97 -6.79 -4.42
C LEU A 70 -4.32 -7.51 -3.11
N CYS A 71 -4.85 -8.74 -3.19
CA CYS A 71 -5.12 -9.55 -2.00
C CYS A 71 -3.85 -9.91 -1.23
N GLU A 72 -2.80 -10.38 -1.92
CA GLU A 72 -1.52 -10.76 -1.29
C GLU A 72 -0.82 -9.54 -0.68
N LEU A 73 -0.83 -8.40 -1.37
CA LEU A 73 -0.24 -7.16 -0.86
C LEU A 73 -0.96 -6.68 0.41
N ASN A 74 -2.29 -6.59 0.39
CA ASN A 74 -3.05 -6.18 1.58
C ASN A 74 -2.87 -7.15 2.75
N ALA A 75 -2.82 -8.46 2.48
CA ALA A 75 -2.54 -9.45 3.51
C ALA A 75 -1.14 -9.27 4.11
N TYR A 76 -0.13 -9.07 3.26
CA TYR A 76 1.25 -8.82 3.67
C TYR A 76 1.36 -7.56 4.53
N ASP A 77 0.78 -6.43 4.11
CA ASP A 77 0.85 -5.16 4.83
C ASP A 77 0.22 -5.26 6.23
N ILE A 78 -0.95 -5.92 6.33
CA ILE A 78 -1.62 -6.18 7.62
C ILE A 78 -0.73 -7.06 8.51
N MET A 79 -0.13 -8.12 7.95
CA MET A 79 0.77 -9.02 8.68
C MET A 79 2.02 -8.28 9.16
N GLN A 80 2.63 -7.46 8.31
CA GLN A 80 3.83 -6.70 8.63
C GLN A 80 3.55 -5.69 9.73
N TYR A 81 2.50 -4.87 9.59
CA TYR A 81 2.11 -3.91 10.63
C TYR A 81 1.83 -4.61 11.97
N THR A 82 1.11 -5.73 11.94
CA THR A 82 0.83 -6.53 13.14
C THR A 82 2.12 -7.07 13.78
N TYR A 83 3.03 -7.59 12.96
CA TYR A 83 4.32 -8.11 13.41
C TYR A 83 5.16 -7.00 14.07
N GLU A 84 5.27 -5.83 13.44
CA GLU A 84 6.01 -4.68 13.98
C GLU A 84 5.43 -4.19 15.31
N MET A 85 4.11 -4.10 15.44
CA MET A 85 3.43 -3.78 16.70
C MET A 85 3.74 -4.77 17.82
N GLN A 86 3.77 -6.06 17.52
CA GLN A 86 4.12 -7.10 18.49
C GLN A 86 5.57 -6.97 18.96
N GLN A 87 6.49 -6.70 18.04
CA GLN A 87 7.91 -6.51 18.35
C GLN A 87 8.15 -5.26 19.21
N MET A 88 7.51 -4.14 18.89
CA MET A 88 7.59 -2.91 19.70
C MET A 88 7.09 -3.13 21.13
N ARG A 89 6.00 -3.89 21.30
CA ARG A 89 5.51 -4.27 22.63
C ARG A 89 6.52 -5.14 23.37
N ALA A 90 7.07 -6.17 22.71
CA ALA A 90 8.04 -7.08 23.31
C ALA A 90 9.32 -6.36 23.78
N VAL A 91 9.79 -5.34 23.04
CA VAL A 91 10.94 -4.51 23.44
C VAL A 91 10.62 -3.65 24.67
N LYS A 92 9.43 -3.04 24.75
CA LYS A 92 9.01 -2.24 25.93
C LYS A 92 8.88 -3.04 27.22
N PHE A 93 8.68 -4.37 27.17
CA PHE A 93 8.63 -5.23 28.36
C PHE A 93 9.99 -5.82 28.76
N ARG A 94 11.04 -5.57 27.97
CA ARG A 94 12.42 -6.03 28.22
C ARG A 94 13.37 -4.93 28.68
N GLY A 95 12.88 -3.69 28.82
CA GLY A 95 13.58 -2.55 29.45
C GLY A 95 12.78 -2.05 30.65
#